data_AF-A0A8T3NAS4-F1
#
_entry.id   AF-A0A8T3NAS4-F1
#
_cell.length_a   1.000
_cell.length_b   1.000
_cell.length_c   1.000
_cell.angle_alpha   90.00
_cell.angle_beta   90.00
_cell.angle_gamma   90.00
#
_symmetry.space_group_name_H-M   'P 1'
#
loop_
_entity.id
_entity.type
_entity.pdbx_description
1 polymer ?
#
loop_
_entity_poly.entity_id
_entity_poly.type
_entity_poly.pdbx_seq_one_letter_code
_entity_poly.pdbx_strand_id
1 'polypeptide(L)' 'MQQTFTAVVKNEGNWWIGWIEEVPGVNCQESTREELLETLRITLREAIEFNRAEARSAAGQGFEELPIAV' A
#
# COMPACT_ATOMS: atom_id res chain seq x y z
N MET A 1 -11.11 -9.80 -7.63
CA MET A 1 -9.99 -10.56 -7.01
C MET A 1 -9.56 -9.79 -5.78
N GLN A 2 -9.43 -10.42 -4.61
CA GLN A 2 -8.72 -9.78 -3.50
C GLN A 2 -7.26 -9.69 -3.92
N GLN A 3 -6.78 -8.48 -4.20
CA GLN A 3 -5.36 -8.26 -4.40
C GLN A 3 -4.68 -8.55 -3.06
N THR A 4 -3.88 -9.62 -3.02
CA THR A 4 -3.00 -9.92 -1.91
C THR A 4 -1.71 -9.15 -2.11
N PHE A 5 -1.27 -8.45 -1.07
CA PHE A 5 -0.01 -7.71 -1.03
C PHE A 5 0.92 -8.34 0.00
N THR A 6 2.22 -8.20 -0.21
CA THR A 6 3.25 -8.81 0.62
C THR A 6 3.87 -7.76 1.52
N ALA A 7 3.75 -7.96 2.83
CA ALA A 7 4.41 -7.12 3.82
C ALA A 7 5.74 -7.75 4.24
N VAL A 8 6.86 -7.04 4.01
CA VAL A 8 8.15 -7.34 4.64
C VAL A 8 8.16 -6.66 6.00
N VAL A 9 8.45 -7.42 7.05
CA VAL A 9 8.43 -6.93 8.43
C VAL A 9 9.74 -7.27 9.12
N LYS A 10 10.34 -6.28 9.78
CA LYS A 10 11.59 -6.39 10.53
C LYS A 10 11.38 -5.85 11.95
N ASN A 11 11.84 -6.59 12.96
CA ASN A 11 12.01 -6.05 14.32
C ASN A 11 13.43 -5.49 14.46
N GLU A 12 13.54 -4.26 14.94
CA GLU A 12 14.80 -3.54 15.14
C GLU A 12 14.80 -2.87 16.52
N GLY A 13 15.31 -3.60 17.51
CA GLY A 13 15.31 -3.17 18.91
C GLY A 13 13.89 -3.04 19.44
N ASN A 14 13.50 -1.83 19.82
CA ASN A 14 12.18 -1.55 20.39
C ASN A 14 11.12 -1.23 19.33
N TRP A 15 11.45 -1.36 18.04
CA TRP A 15 10.58 -0.95 16.94
C TRP A 15 10.34 -2.08 15.96
N TRP A 16 9.17 -2.06 15.34
CA TRP A 16 8.81 -2.84 14.18
C TRP A 16 8.77 -1.92 12.97
N ILE A 17 9.43 -2.31 11.89
CA ILE A 17 9.49 -1.58 10.62
C ILE A 17 8.94 -2.50 9.54
N GLY A 18 8.13 -1.96 8.64
CA GLY A 18 7.62 -2.76 7.53
C GLY A 18 7.41 -1.99 6.24
N TRP A 19 7.33 -2.74 5.15
CA TRP A 19 7.22 -2.28 3.77
C TRP A 19 6.21 -3.16 3.02
N ILE A 20 5.50 -2.59 2.05
CA ILE A 20 4.71 -3.38 1.08
C ILE A 20 5.54 -3.55 -0.20
N GLU A 21 5.86 -4.80 -0.56
CA GLU A 21 6.77 -5.10 -1.68
C GLU A 21 6.28 -4.55 -3.01
N GLU A 22 4.98 -4.68 -3.27
CA GLU A 22 4.37 -4.31 -4.55
C GLU A 22 4.07 -2.82 -4.67
N VAL A 23 4.16 -2.04 -3.58
CA VAL A 23 3.82 -0.61 -3.58
C VAL A 23 4.99 0.21 -2.99
N PRO A 24 5.90 0.71 -3.84
CA PRO A 24 7.01 1.56 -3.41
C PRO A 24 6.53 2.77 -2.61
N GLY A 25 7.23 3.07 -1.52
CA GLY A 25 6.91 4.20 -0.64
C GLY A 25 5.87 3.90 0.45
N VAL A 26 5.19 2.74 0.42
CA VAL A 26 4.35 2.30 1.53
C VAL A 26 5.22 1.59 2.56
N ASN A 27 5.56 2.34 3.62
CA ASN A 27 6.29 1.83 4.77
C ASN A 27 5.77 2.47 6.07
N CYS A 28 5.93 1.75 7.17
CA CYS A 28 5.51 2.21 8.49
C CYS A 28 6.50 1.73 9.56
N GLN A 29 6.48 2.37 10.72
CA GLN A 29 7.22 1.95 11.90
C GLN A 29 6.32 2.11 13.13
N GLU A 30 6.23 1.06 13.95
CA GLU A 30 5.39 1.04 15.16
C GLU A 30 6.08 0.33 16.32
N SER A 31 5.56 0.50 17.53
CA SER A 31 6.13 -0.11 18.75
C SER A 31 5.81 -1.60 18.85
N THR A 32 4.69 -2.04 18.28
CA THR A 32 4.27 -3.45 18.25
C THR A 32 4.08 -3.96 16.83
N ARG A 33 4.12 -5.29 16.68
CA ARG A 33 3.91 -5.93 15.37
C ARG A 33 2.47 -5.75 14.91
N GLU A 34 1.52 -5.80 15.83
CA GLU A 34 0.09 -5.68 15.57
C GLU A 34 -0.24 -4.27 15.07
N GLU A 35 0.28 -3.23 15.74
CA GLU A 35 0.15 -1.84 15.29
C GLU A 35 0.78 -1.66 13.91
N LEU A 36 1.99 -2.20 13.68
CA LEU A 36 2.65 -2.09 12.37
C LEU A 36 1.77 -2.65 11.25
N LEU A 37 1.18 -3.83 11.46
CA LEU A 37 0.33 -4.46 10.46
C LEU A 37 -0.97 -3.68 10.21
N GLU A 38 -1.52 -3.05 11.23
CA GLU A 38 -2.71 -2.19 11.07
C GLU A 38 -2.37 -0.89 10.33
N THR A 39 -1.29 -0.21 10.73
CA THR A 39 -0.83 1.01 10.06
C THR A 39 -0.48 0.73 8.60
N LEU A 40 0.26 -0.34 8.30
CA LEU A 40 0.55 -0.75 6.92
C LEU A 40 -0.72 -0.98 6.09
N ARG A 41 -1.76 -1.60 6.68
CA ARG A 41 -3.04 -1.83 5.98
C ARG A 41 -3.74 -0.52 5.65
N ILE A 42 -3.74 0.44 6.58
CA ILE A 42 -4.34 1.75 6.38
C ILE A 42 -3.57 2.52 5.31
N THR A 43 -2.25 2.66 5.46
CA THR A 43 -1.39 3.38 4.52
C THR A 43 -1.40 2.77 3.12
N LEU A 44 -1.43 1.44 2.99
CA LEU A 44 -1.58 0.76 1.71
C LEU A 44 -2.89 1.14 1.02
N ARG A 45 -4.00 1.16 1.76
CA ARG A 45 -5.32 1.55 1.21
C ARG A 45 -5.28 2.99 0.71
N GLU A 46 -4.73 3.90 1.51
CA GLU A 46 -4.62 5.31 1.14
C GLU A 46 -3.74 5.50 -0.10
N ALA A 47 -2.60 4.83 -0.18
CA ALA A 47 -1.70 4.89 -1.34
C ALA A 47 -2.38 4.38 -2.62
N ILE A 48 -3.12 3.27 -2.55
CA ILE A 48 -3.87 2.73 -3.69
C ILE A 48 -4.95 3.71 -4.15
N GLU A 49 -5.72 4.28 -3.22
CA GLU A 49 -6.78 5.24 -3.57
C GLU A 49 -6.20 6.54 -4.14
N PHE A 50 -5.09 7.02 -3.58
CA PHE A 50 -4.37 8.17 -4.11
C PHE A 50 -3.89 7.91 -5.54
N ASN A 51 -3.22 6.77 -5.79
CA ASN A 51 -2.75 6.41 -7.13
C ASN A 51 -3.88 6.27 -8.15
N ARG A 52 -5.03 5.70 -7.74
CA ARG A 52 -6.23 5.62 -8.58
C ARG A 52 -6.79 7.00 -8.92
N ALA A 53 -6.87 7.90 -7.94
CA ALA A 53 -7.35 9.26 -8.14
C ALA A 53 -6.43 10.05 -9.08
N GLU A 54 -5.11 9.97 -8.87
CA GLU A 54 -4.10 10.59 -9.72
C GLU A 54 -4.17 10.07 -11.17
N ALA A 55 -4.30 8.76 -11.36
CA ALA A 55 -4.41 8.17 -12.71
C ALA A 55 -5.65 8.66 -13.46
N ARG A 56 -6.80 8.73 -12.78
CA ARG A 56 -8.05 9.27 -13.36
C ARG A 56 -7.94 10.76 -13.66
N SER A 57 -7.33 11.52 -12.76
CA SER A 57 -7.09 12.95 -12.95
C SER A 57 -6.20 13.20 -14.17
N ALA A 58 -5.11 12.44 -14.30
CA ALA A 58 -4.19 12.52 -15.43
C ALA A 58 -4.84 12.10 -16.76
N ALA A 59 -5.74 11.11 -16.75
CA ALA A 59 -6.47 10.67 -17.94
C ALA A 59 -7.48 11.71 -18.46
N GLY A 60 -8.04 12.56 -17.57
CA GLY A 60 -9.02 13.56 -17.93
C GLY A 60 -10.41 12.95 -18.21
N GLN A 61 -10.97 13.21 -19.39
CA GLN A 61 -12.31 12.75 -19.78
C GLN A 61 -12.26 11.70 -20.89
N GLY A 62 -13.26 10.83 -20.93
CA GLY A 62 -13.43 9.84 -22.02
C GLY A 62 -12.51 8.62 -21.91
N PHE A 63 -12.07 8.26 -20.69
CA PHE A 63 -11.27 7.05 -20.45
C PHE A 63 -12.15 5.82 -20.14
N GLU A 64 -11.55 4.65 -20.28
CA GLU A 64 -12.11 3.35 -19.86
C GLU A 64 -11.17 2.71 -18.83
N GLU A 65 -11.73 2.01 -17.84
CA GLU A 65 -10.96 1.21 -16.88
C GLU A 65 -11.14 -0.27 -17.18
N LEU A 66 -10.04 -0.98 -17.46
CA LEU A 66 -10.04 -2.41 -17.78
C LEU A 66 -9.10 -3.17 -16.83
N PRO A 67 -9.48 -4.38 -16.37
CA PRO A 67 -8.59 -5.21 -15.57
C PRO A 67 -7.46 -5.78 -16.44
N ILE A 68 -6.22 -5.66 -15.97
CA ILE A 68 -5.03 -6.27 -16.58
C ILE A 68 -4.44 -7.27 -15.57
N ALA A 69 -4.22 -8.51 -16.00
CA ALA A 69 -3.51 -9.54 -15.24
C ALA A 69 -2.11 -9.78 -15.84
N VAL A 70 -1.14 -10.08 -14.99
CA VAL A 70 0.24 -10.45 -15.35
C VAL A 70 0.41 -11.95 -15.28
#